data_AF-A0A7C4RIZ7-F1
#
_entry.id   AF-A0A7C4RIZ7-F1
#
_cell.length_a   1.000
_cell.length_b   1.000
_cell.length_c   1.000
_cell.angle_alpha   90.00
_cell.angle_beta   90.00
_cell.angle_gamma   90.00
#
_symmetry.space_group_name_H-M   'P 1'
#
loop_
_entity.id
_entity.type
_entity.pdbx_description
1 polymer ?
#
loop_
_entity_poly.entity_id
_entity_poly.type
_entity_poly.pdbx_seq_one_letter_code
_entity_poly.pdbx_strand_id
1 'polypeptide(L)' 'MGNKDAVLIIAGPDDGYLNEAKALADSLRVSDSVMFVGPLYGKDKLAAYVDSDLCVLPSRY' A
#
# COMPACT_ATOMS: atom_id res chain seq x y z
N MET A 1 20.18 -6.46 1.60
CA MET A 1 18.97 -5.92 0.93
C MET A 1 19.27 -4.46 0.66
N GLY A 2 19.23 -4.02 -0.60
CA GLY A 2 19.47 -2.61 -0.92
C GLY A 2 18.38 -1.75 -0.27
N ASN A 3 18.77 -0.63 0.34
CA ASN A 3 17.81 0.31 0.89
C ASN A 3 16.98 0.88 -0.26
N LYS A 4 15.66 0.83 -0.15
CA LYS A 4 14.75 1.47 -1.11
C LYS A 4 14.50 2.91 -0.65
N ASP A 5 14.50 3.85 -1.59
CA ASP A 5 14.19 5.25 -1.28
C ASP A 5 12.72 5.44 -0.88
N ALA A 6 11.83 4.56 -1.32
CA ALA A 6 10.41 4.55 -0.95
C ALA A 6 9.80 3.14 -1.03
N VAL A 7 8.79 2.91 -0.20
CA VAL A 7 7.91 1.73 -0.22
C VAL A 7 6.46 2.20 -0.17
N LEU A 8 5.61 1.65 -1.05
CA LEU A 8 4.17 1.91 -1.05
C LEU A 8 3.45 0.85 -0.22
N ILE A 9 2.73 1.29 0.81
CA ILE A 9 1.85 0.44 1.60
C ILE A 9 0.41 0.68 1.17
N ILE A 10 -0.28 -0.38 0.74
CA ILE A 10 -1.71 -0.37 0.45
C ILE A 10 -2.42 -1.10 1.60
N ALA A 11 -3.06 -0.31 2.48
CA ALA A 11 -3.79 -0.78 3.64
C ALA A 11 -5.30 -0.60 3.43
N GLY A 12 -6.05 -1.70 3.53
CA GLY A 12 -7.49 -1.74 3.28
C GLY A 12 -7.98 -3.16 2.96
N PRO A 13 -9.29 -3.39 3.04
CA PRO A 13 -9.89 -4.62 2.50
C PRO A 13 -9.62 -4.72 0.98
N ASP A 14 -9.66 -5.94 0.45
CA ASP A 14 -9.48 -6.21 -0.98
C ASP A 14 -10.52 -5.47 -1.85
N ASP A 15 -11.79 -5.48 -1.41
CA ASP A 15 -12.95 -4.94 -2.13
C ASP A 15 -13.06 -5.38 -3.61
N GLY A 16 -12.34 -6.42 -4.00
CA GLY A 16 -12.36 -7.02 -5.34
C GLY A 16 -11.34 -6.42 -6.32
N TYR A 17 -10.37 -5.63 -5.86
CA TYR A 17 -9.35 -4.98 -6.71
C TYR A 17 -7.90 -5.41 -6.41
N LEU A 18 -7.68 -6.27 -5.42
CA LEU A 18 -6.34 -6.66 -5.00
C LEU A 18 -5.54 -7.34 -6.11
N ASN A 19 -6.17 -8.19 -6.92
CA ASN A 19 -5.49 -8.92 -7.99
C ASN A 19 -5.07 -7.98 -9.11
N GLU A 20 -5.92 -7.02 -9.46
CA GLU A 20 -5.65 -5.97 -10.43
C GLU A 20 -4.50 -5.09 -9.96
N ALA A 21 -4.50 -4.69 -8.69
CA ALA A 21 -3.42 -3.88 -8.12
C ALA A 21 -2.08 -4.65 -8.06
N LYS A 22 -2.09 -5.94 -7.73
CA LYS A 22 -0.89 -6.79 -7.79
C LYS A 22 -0.37 -6.96 -9.21
N ALA A 23 -1.25 -7.27 -10.16
CA ALA A 23 -0.88 -7.39 -11.57
C ALA A 23 -0.34 -6.06 -12.14
N LEU A 24 -0.89 -4.92 -11.69
CA LEU A 24 -0.38 -3.60 -12.04
C LEU A 24 1.03 -3.38 -11.47
N ALA A 25 1.27 -3.69 -10.20
CA ALA A 25 2.60 -3.60 -9.59
C ALA A 25 3.63 -4.46 -10.34
N ASP A 26 3.26 -5.69 -10.74
CA ASP A 26 4.10 -6.58 -11.52
C ASP A 26 4.40 -6.01 -12.91
N SER A 27 3.37 -5.49 -13.60
CA SER A 27 3.51 -4.90 -14.93
C SER A 27 4.42 -3.66 -14.94
N LEU A 28 4.39 -2.89 -13.84
CA LEU A 28 5.22 -1.70 -13.63
C LEU A 28 6.60 -2.04 -13.06
N ARG A 29 6.86 -3.32 -12.72
CA ARG A 29 8.10 -3.82 -12.12
C ARG A 29 8.44 -3.14 -10.78
N VAL A 30 7.42 -2.84 -9.99
CA VAL A 30 7.56 -2.20 -8.66
C VAL A 30 7.13 -3.11 -7.51
N SER A 31 6.80 -4.37 -7.77
CA SER A 31 6.28 -5.31 -6.76
C SER A 31 7.20 -5.47 -5.55
N ASP A 32 8.51 -5.39 -5.73
CA ASP A 32 9.47 -5.43 -4.62
C ASP A 32 9.29 -4.25 -3.65
N SER A 33 8.71 -3.14 -4.10
CA SER A 33 8.51 -1.88 -3.37
C SER A 33 7.04 -1.63 -2.98
N VAL A 34 6.14 -2.60 -3.16
CA VAL A 34 4.72 -2.47 -2.82
C VAL A 34 4.33 -3.57 -1.83
N MET A 35 3.65 -3.19 -0.75
CA MET A 35 3.11 -4.14 0.22
C MET A 35 1.60 -3.98 0.37
N PHE A 36 0.89 -5.10 0.24
CA PHE A 36 -0.55 -5.19 0.48
C PHE A 36 -0.76 -5.80 1.87
N VAL A 37 -1.13 -4.98 2.84
CA VAL A 37 -1.19 -5.39 4.26
C VAL A 37 -2.59 -5.80 4.73
N GLY A 38 -3.60 -5.66 3.85
CA GLY A 38 -4.98 -5.93 4.19
C GLY A 38 -5.58 -4.84 5.11
N PRO A 39 -6.75 -5.09 5.71
CA PRO A 39 -7.44 -4.08 6.49
C PRO A 39 -6.75 -3.83 7.85
N LEU A 40 -6.60 -2.56 8.21
CA LEU A 40 -6.09 -2.12 9.51
C LEU A 40 -7.19 -1.39 10.29
N TYR A 41 -7.24 -1.60 11.60
CA TYR A 41 -8.28 -1.06 12.47
C TYR A 41 -7.70 -0.44 13.74
N GLY A 42 -8.47 0.44 14.39
CA GLY A 42 -8.11 1.01 15.69
C GLY A 42 -6.70 1.59 15.74
N LYS A 43 -5.88 1.10 16.67
CA LYS A 43 -4.51 1.57 16.88
C LYS A 43 -3.57 1.25 15.72
N ASP A 44 -3.78 0.14 15.01
CA ASP A 44 -2.90 -0.25 13.90
C ASP A 44 -3.08 0.69 12.71
N LYS A 45 -4.31 1.14 12.47
CA LYS A 45 -4.58 2.19 11.48
C LYS A 45 -3.87 3.51 11.85
N LEU A 46 -3.93 3.91 13.13
CA LEU A 46 -3.24 5.11 13.59
C LEU A 46 -1.72 4.96 13.48
N ALA A 47 -1.18 3.81 13.87
CA ALA A 47 0.24 3.51 13.77
C ALA A 47 0.74 3.62 12.32
N ALA A 48 -0.03 3.11 11.34
CA ALA A 48 0.32 3.22 9.93
C ALA A 48 0.41 4.68 9.44
N TYR A 49 -0.47 5.58 9.93
CA TYR A 49 -0.36 7.01 9.61
C TYR A 49 0.85 7.67 10.27
N VAL A 50 1.17 7.29 11.50
CA VAL A 50 2.31 7.86 12.25
C VAL A 50 3.64 7.39 11.67
N ASP A 51 3.70 6.15 11.19
CA ASP A 51 4.90 5.55 10.59
C ASP A 51 5.13 5.99 9.13
N SER A 52 4.09 6.50 8.45
CA SER A 52 4.20 6.94 7.05
C SER A 52 4.78 8.35 6.93
N ASP A 53 5.76 8.53 6.04
CA ASP A 53 6.24 9.87 5.64
C ASP A 53 5.19 10.66 4.83
N LEU A 54 4.36 9.94 4.06
CA LEU A 54 3.30 10.51 3.22
C LEU A 54 2.08 9.60 3.21
N CYS A 55 0.90 10.21 3.34
CA CYS A 55 -0.38 9.54 3.12
C CYS A 55 -1.02 9.99 1.81
N VAL A 56 -1.46 9.03 0.99
CA VAL A 56 -2.14 9.27 -0.30
C VAL A 56 -3.57 8.77 -0.25
N LEU A 57 -4.52 9.61 -0.66
CA LEU A 57 -5.95 9.28 -0.77
C LEU A 57 -6.33 9.25 -2.26
N PRO A 58 -6.42 8.06 -2.89
CA PRO A 58 -6.78 7.94 -4.30
C PRO A 58 -8.28 8.20 -4.47
N SER A 59 -8.63 9.48 -4.50
CA SER A 59 -10.00 9.96 -4.68
C SER A 59 -10.40 9.83 -6.14
N ARG A 60 -11.63 9.38 -6.41
CA ARG A 60 -12.33 9.63 -7.68
C ARG A 60 -13.35 10.74 -7.42
N TYR A 61 -13.28 11.82 -8.21
CA TYR A 61 -14.35 12.84 -8.27
C TYR A 61 -15.44 12.39 -9.24
#